data_AF-A0A3S9VYC7-F1
#
_entry.id   AF-A0A3S9VYC7-F1
#
_cell.length_a   1.000
_cell.length_b   1.000
_cell.length_c   1.000
_cell.angle_alpha   90.00
_cell.angle_beta   90.00
_cell.angle_gamma   90.00
#
_symmetry.space_group_name_H-M   'P 1'
#
loop_
_entity.id
_entity.type
_entity.pdbx_description
1 polymer ?
#
loop_
_entity_poly.entity_id
_entity_poly.type
_entity_poly.pdbx_seq_one_letter_code
_entity_poly.pdbx_strand_id
1 'polypeptide(L)'
;MLYLASTEYENLHGPFKCIVINDTYIHKRRVLVVEIDPMLSGSDYGIGLHGIKYLLLLAKYKDSDFFNLGKEPIDVVVIIPENLDNPLDSLKPWNKMFNIGWAELYVRNN
;
A
#
# COMPACT_ATOMS: atom_id res chain seq x y z
N MET A 1 5.94 11.46 9.50
CA MET A 1 5.50 10.04 9.52
C MET A 1 4.43 9.88 8.47
N LEU A 2 4.44 8.78 7.70
CA LEU A 2 3.43 8.53 6.67
C LEU A 2 2.26 7.75 7.23
N TYR A 3 1.07 8.05 6.72
CA TYR A 3 -0.18 7.37 7.05
C TYR A 3 -0.98 7.09 5.79
N LEU A 4 -1.70 5.98 5.81
CA LEU A 4 -2.61 5.54 4.76
C LEU A 4 -4.04 5.49 5.33
N ALA A 5 -4.99 6.08 4.62
CA ALA A 5 -6.41 5.99 4.97
C ALA A 5 -7.25 6.08 3.70
N SER A 6 -8.42 5.43 3.71
CA SER A 6 -9.38 5.48 2.62
C SER A 6 -10.73 5.92 3.13
N THR A 7 -11.39 6.82 2.42
CA THR A 7 -12.78 7.19 2.71
C THR A 7 -13.78 6.28 2.00
N GLU A 8 -13.33 5.47 1.03
CA GLU A 8 -14.20 4.62 0.20
C GLU A 8 -14.18 3.14 0.58
N TYR A 9 -13.06 2.65 1.10
CA TYR A 9 -12.87 1.22 1.41
C TYR A 9 -12.85 1.02 2.91
N GLU A 10 -13.90 0.39 3.45
CA GLU A 10 -14.11 0.21 4.90
C GLU A 10 -12.91 -0.45 5.60
N ASN A 11 -12.37 -1.53 5.01
CA ASN A 11 -11.20 -2.23 5.56
C ASN A 11 -9.90 -1.41 5.47
N LEU A 12 -9.90 -0.30 4.72
CA LEU A 12 -8.80 0.64 4.60
C LEU A 12 -9.11 2.01 5.24
N HIS A 13 -10.15 2.13 6.08
CA HIS A 13 -10.56 3.41 6.67
C HIS A 13 -9.41 4.11 7.42
N GLY A 14 -8.52 3.33 8.05
CA GLY A 14 -7.30 3.84 8.68
C GLY A 14 -7.56 4.73 9.90
N PRO A 15 -6.56 5.51 10.33
CA PRO A 15 -5.24 5.66 9.72
C PRO A 15 -4.31 4.47 10.03
N PHE A 16 -3.63 3.96 8.99
CA PHE A 16 -2.53 3.02 9.13
C PHE A 16 -1.22 3.78 9.06
N LYS A 17 -0.36 3.64 10.07
CA LYS A 17 1.00 4.15 10.01
C LYS A 17 1.76 3.35 8.94
N CYS A 18 2.48 4.03 8.06
CA CYS A 18 3.28 3.42 7.00
C CYS A 18 4.77 3.71 7.19
N ILE A 19 5.58 2.66 7.18
CA ILE A 19 7.04 2.74 7.15
C ILE A 19 7.48 2.25 5.77
N VAL A 20 8.07 3.13 4.97
CA VAL A 20 8.62 2.74 3.66
C VAL A 20 9.86 1.90 3.89
N ILE A 21 9.78 0.62 3.51
CA ILE A 21 10.90 -0.33 3.63
C ILE A 21 11.65 -0.47 2.30
N ASN A 22 11.02 -0.14 1.18
CA ASN A 22 11.66 -0.10 -0.14
C ASN A 22 10.94 0.86 -1.09
N ASP A 23 11.70 1.47 -2.01
CA ASP A 23 11.21 2.30 -3.11
C ASP A 23 11.88 1.81 -4.39
N THR A 24 11.12 1.16 -5.26
CA THR A 24 11.65 0.40 -6.38
C THR A 24 10.76 0.48 -7.61
N TYR A 25 11.22 -0.09 -8.73
CA TYR A 25 10.43 -0.21 -9.95
C TYR A 25 10.05 -1.67 -10.21
N ILE A 26 8.74 -1.93 -10.29
CA ILE A 26 8.18 -3.24 -10.67
C ILE A 26 7.34 -3.03 -11.92
N HIS A 27 7.62 -3.83 -12.96
CA HIS A 27 6.96 -3.74 -14.26
C HIS A 27 6.82 -2.29 -14.79
N LYS A 28 7.91 -1.51 -14.70
CA LYS A 28 8.02 -0.10 -15.14
C LYS A 28 7.18 0.93 -14.37
N ARG A 29 6.58 0.55 -13.24
CA ARG A 29 5.92 1.48 -12.31
C ARG A 29 6.78 1.62 -11.06
N ARG A 30 6.88 2.84 -10.53
CA ARG A 30 7.44 3.09 -9.20
C ARG A 30 6.48 2.56 -8.14
N VAL A 31 7.02 1.84 -7.16
CA VAL A 31 6.28 1.15 -6.11
C VAL A 31 6.94 1.44 -4.78
N LEU A 32 6.14 1.90 -3.82
CA LEU A 32 6.56 1.95 -2.43
C LEU A 32 6.13 0.65 -1.76
N VAL A 33 7.10 -0.07 -1.21
CA VAL A 33 6.83 -1.20 -0.32
C VAL A 33 6.79 -0.64 1.09
N VAL A 34 5.64 -0.81 1.74
CA VAL A 34 5.43 -0.28 3.09
C VAL A 34 5.13 -1.40 4.06
N GLU A 35 5.69 -1.27 5.26
CA GLU A 35 5.19 -1.94 6.46
C GLU A 35 4.09 -1.08 7.08
N ILE A 36 3.00 -1.70 7.51
CA ILE A 36 1.85 -1.01 8.11
C ILE A 36 1.60 -1.42 9.56
N ASP A 37 1.10 -0.45 10.33
CA ASP A 37 0.64 -0.61 11.71
C ASP A 37 -0.64 0.22 11.96
N PRO A 38 -1.78 -0.39 12.34
CA PRO A 38 -1.97 -1.81 12.58
C PRO A 38 -1.88 -2.66 11.30
N MET A 39 -1.67 -3.97 11.46
CA MET A 39 -1.75 -4.91 10.33
C MET A 39 -3.21 -5.06 9.89
N LEU A 40 -3.43 -5.28 8.59
CA LEU A 40 -4.76 -5.66 8.11
C LEU A 40 -5.04 -7.13 8.44
N SER A 41 -6.32 -7.47 8.63
CA SER A 41 -6.72 -8.87 8.81
C SER A 41 -6.87 -9.55 7.46
N GLY A 42 -6.18 -10.68 7.25
CA GLY A 42 -6.32 -11.51 6.06
C GLY A 42 -7.73 -12.08 5.88
N SER A 43 -8.51 -12.22 6.97
CA SER A 43 -9.90 -12.69 6.92
C SER A 43 -10.77 -11.80 6.04
N ASP A 44 -10.53 -10.49 6.12
CA ASP A 44 -11.34 -9.47 5.47
C ASP A 44 -11.13 -9.48 3.95
N TYR A 45 -10.09 -10.17 3.50
CA TYR A 45 -9.70 -10.31 2.10
C TYR A 45 -9.63 -11.77 1.62
N GLY A 46 -10.15 -12.72 2.41
CA GLY A 46 -10.20 -14.14 2.03
C GLY A 46 -8.85 -14.88 2.03
N ILE A 47 -7.83 -14.35 2.74
CA ILE A 47 -6.48 -14.92 2.83
C ILE A 47 -6.31 -15.77 4.12
N GLY A 48 -7.38 -15.92 4.91
CA GLY A 48 -7.37 -16.69 6.16
C GLY A 48 -6.90 -15.87 7.37
N LEU A 49 -6.51 -16.53 8.46
CA LEU A 49 -6.20 -15.89 9.75
C LEU A 49 -4.77 -15.32 9.81
N HIS A 50 -4.28 -14.76 8.70
CA HIS A 50 -2.95 -14.16 8.61
C HIS A 50 -3.03 -12.65 8.77
N GLY A 51 -2.08 -12.05 9.50
CA GLY A 51 -1.90 -10.60 9.52
C GLY A 51 -1.17 -10.15 8.25
N ILE A 52 -1.69 -9.12 7.59
CA ILE A 52 -1.06 -8.52 6.41
C ILE A 52 -0.26 -7.32 6.90
N LYS A 53 1.06 -7.51 6.92
CA LYS A 53 2.02 -6.54 7.43
C LYS A 53 2.56 -5.61 6.35
N TYR A 54 2.66 -6.09 5.11
CA TYR A 54 3.25 -5.34 4.00
C TYR A 54 2.25 -5.07 2.91
N LEU A 55 2.35 -3.89 2.30
CA LEU A 55 1.56 -3.49 1.14
C LEU A 55 2.48 -2.94 0.04
N LEU A 56 2.04 -3.10 -1.20
CA LEU A 56 2.62 -2.45 -2.36
C LEU A 56 1.74 -1.26 -2.73
N LEU A 57 2.31 -0.06 -2.74
CA LEU A 57 1.60 1.18 -3.09
C LEU A 57 2.08 1.69 -4.44
N LEU A 58 1.13 1.96 -5.34
CA LEU A 58 1.38 2.63 -6.61
C LEU A 58 0.63 3.94 -6.65
N ALA A 59 1.24 5.00 -7.18
CA ALA A 59 0.50 6.23 -7.45
C ALA A 59 -0.69 5.91 -8.39
N LYS A 60 -1.89 6.38 -8.04
CA LYS A 60 -3.12 6.08 -8.78
C LYS A 60 -3.08 6.65 -10.21
N TYR A 61 -2.52 7.85 -10.36
CA TYR A 61 -2.49 8.57 -11.63
C TYR A 61 -1.12 8.54 -12.31
N LYS A 62 -0.07 9.03 -11.64
CA LYS A 62 1.29 9.09 -12.23
C LYS A 62 2.37 8.91 -11.18
N ASP A 63 3.45 8.21 -11.54
CA ASP A 63 4.55 7.93 -10.60
C ASP A 63 5.26 9.18 -10.07
N SER A 64 5.15 10.31 -10.79
CA SER A 64 5.68 11.60 -10.35
C SER A 64 4.94 12.18 -9.15
N ASP A 65 3.74 11.70 -8.81
CA ASP A 65 3.01 12.13 -7.62
C ASP A 65 3.80 11.82 -6.35
N PHE A 66 4.58 10.73 -6.33
CA PHE A 66 5.47 10.41 -5.21
C PHE A 66 6.57 11.47 -4.94
N PHE A 67 6.88 12.36 -5.89
CA PHE A 67 7.78 13.50 -5.61
C PHE A 67 7.15 14.57 -4.71
N ASN A 68 5.82 14.57 -4.58
CA ASN A 68 5.08 15.44 -3.68
C ASN A 68 4.81 14.78 -2.32
N LEU A 69 5.36 13.59 -2.07
CA LEU A 69 5.16 12.86 -0.82
C LEU A 69 5.64 13.71 0.37
N GLY A 70 4.72 14.01 1.28
CA GLY A 70 4.96 14.86 2.45
C GLY A 70 4.74 16.36 2.24
N LYS A 71 4.35 16.79 1.03
CA LYS A 71 3.82 18.14 0.78
C LYS A 71 2.30 18.13 0.77
N GLU A 72 1.70 17.12 0.15
CA GLU A 72 0.25 16.92 0.03
C GLU A 72 -0.08 15.42 0.10
N PRO A 73 -1.35 15.06 0.40
CA PRO A 73 -1.83 13.70 0.25
C PRO A 73 -1.73 13.21 -1.21
N ILE A 74 -1.42 11.93 -1.39
CA ILE A 74 -1.31 11.29 -2.71
C ILE A 74 -2.27 10.11 -2.76
N ASP A 75 -3.09 10.05 -3.80
CA ASP A 75 -3.90 8.87 -4.08
C ASP A 75 -3.02 7.71 -4.56
N VAL A 76 -3.12 6.59 -3.85
CA VAL A 76 -2.41 5.35 -4.17
C VAL A 76 -3.36 4.18 -4.34
N VAL A 77 -3.04 3.30 -5.29
CA VAL A 77 -3.60 1.96 -5.38
C VAL A 77 -2.89 1.08 -4.37
N VAL A 78 -3.68 0.33 -3.59
CA VAL A 78 -3.19 -0.51 -2.51
C VAL A 78 -3.28 -1.98 -2.94
N ILE A 79 -2.14 -2.66 -2.89
CA ILE A 79 -2.02 -4.06 -3.32
C ILE A 79 -1.47 -4.91 -2.17
N ILE A 80 -2.11 -6.06 -1.93
CA ILE A 80 -1.58 -7.09 -1.05
C ILE A 80 -0.58 -7.94 -1.86
N PRO A 81 0.68 -8.09 -1.40
CA PRO A 81 1.64 -8.98 -2.05
C PRO A 81 1.22 -10.45 -1.90
N GLU A 82 1.58 -11.28 -2.89
CA GLU A 82 1.27 -12.71 -2.86
C GLU A 82 2.01 -13.44 -1.73
N ASN A 83 3.26 -13.05 -1.49
CA ASN A 83 4.06 -13.54 -0.37
C ASN A 83 4.01 -12.49 0.76
N LEU A 84 3.27 -12.83 1.82
CA LEU A 84 3.03 -11.93 2.96
C LEU A 84 4.28 -11.70 3.83
N ASP A 85 5.29 -12.59 3.76
CA ASP A 85 6.53 -12.45 4.51
C ASP A 85 7.62 -11.74 3.70
N ASN A 86 7.65 -11.97 2.37
CA ASN A 86 8.61 -11.37 1.44
C ASN A 86 7.86 -10.68 0.28
N PRO A 87 7.49 -9.39 0.41
CA PRO A 87 6.52 -8.73 -0.47
C PRO A 87 6.96 -8.53 -1.93
N LEU A 88 8.24 -8.79 -2.24
CA LEU A 88 8.83 -8.67 -3.58
C LEU A 88 9.08 -10.02 -4.27
N ASP A 89 8.78 -11.14 -3.60
CA ASP A 89 8.93 -12.46 -4.20
C ASP A 89 7.72 -12.82 -5.07
N SER A 90 7.98 -13.55 -6.15
CA SER A 90 6.94 -14.12 -7.03
C SER A 90 5.93 -13.10 -7.59
N LEU A 91 6.39 -11.88 -7.88
CA LEU A 91 5.55 -10.80 -8.40
C LEU A 91 4.88 -11.18 -9.73
N LYS A 92 3.54 -11.17 -9.73
CA LYS A 92 2.72 -11.33 -10.94
C LYS A 92 2.58 -10.00 -11.68
N PRO A 93 2.19 -10.00 -12.96
CA PRO A 93 1.77 -8.78 -13.64
C PRO A 93 0.66 -8.03 -12.86
N TRP A 94 0.65 -6.70 -12.93
CA TRP A 94 -0.25 -5.84 -12.13
C TRP A 94 -1.73 -6.23 -12.20
N ASN A 95 -2.22 -6.60 -13.38
CA ASN A 95 -3.61 -7.01 -13.60
C ASN A 95 -4.00 -8.34 -12.95
N LYS A 96 -3.03 -9.08 -12.40
CA LYS A 96 -3.22 -10.33 -11.68
C LYS A 96 -2.91 -10.21 -10.18
N MET A 97 -2.39 -9.08 -9.73
CA MET A 97 -2.14 -8.85 -8.32
C MET A 97 -3.44 -8.49 -7.58
N PHE A 98 -3.45 -8.74 -6.27
CA PHE A 98 -4.64 -8.53 -5.46
C PHE A 98 -4.77 -7.07 -5.02
N ASN A 99 -5.45 -6.28 -5.85
CA ASN A 99 -5.80 -4.89 -5.56
C ASN A 99 -7.00 -4.84 -4.62
N ILE A 100 -6.82 -4.18 -3.47
CA ILE A 100 -7.84 -4.07 -2.42
C ILE A 100 -8.52 -2.70 -2.36
N GLY A 101 -8.15 -1.79 -3.25
CA GLY A 101 -8.74 -0.47 -3.36
C GLY A 101 -7.71 0.63 -3.54
N TRP A 102 -8.13 1.85 -3.24
CA TRP A 102 -7.26 3.01 -3.23
C TRP A 102 -7.44 3.80 -1.93
N ALA A 103 -6.40 4.55 -1.58
CA ALA A 103 -6.29 5.27 -0.33
C ALA A 103 -5.44 6.54 -0.54
N GLU A 104 -5.56 7.48 0.40
CA GLU A 104 -4.68 8.63 0.48
C GLU A 104 -3.46 8.28 1.34
N LEU A 105 -2.27 8.51 0.79
CA LEU A 105 -1.00 8.46 1.49
C LEU A 105 -0.56 9.88 1.85
N TYR A 106 -0.46 10.19 3.13
CA TYR A 106 -0.18 11.55 3.60
C TYR A 106 0.79 11.58 4.78
N VAL A 107 1.41 12.74 5.00
CA VAL A 107 2.19 12.99 6.23
C VAL A 107 1.26 13.62 7.26
N ARG A 108 1.22 13.04 8.46
CA ARG A 108 0.63 13.70 9.63
C ARG A 108 1.76 14.36 10.42
N ASN A 109 1.67 15.67 10.58
CA ASN A 109 2.49 16.40 11.54
C ASN A 109 1.84 16.19 12.92
N ASN A 110 2.64 15.70 13.88
CA ASN A 110 2.20 15.58 15.27
C ASN A 110 1.95 16.95 15.89
#